data_AF-A0A2N2PV12-F1
#
_entry.id   AF-A0A2N2PV12-F1
#
_cell.length_a   1.000
_cell.length_b   1.000
_cell.length_c   1.000
_cell.angle_alpha   90.00
_cell.angle_beta   90.00
_cell.angle_gamma   90.00
#
_symmetry.space_group_name_H-M   'P 1'
#
loop_
_entity.id
_entity.type
_entity.pdbx_description
1 polymer ?
#
loop_
_entity_poly.entity_id
_entity_poly.type
_entity_poly.pdbx_seq_one_letter_code
_entity_poly.pdbx_strand_id
1 'polypeptide(L)'
;MIEPIALRRARMLPKWELKQTPPQLQLPVLKSEELREIAIKTFNLARQEERADAFPFDDRAIAEIAAKSYGIPRQFNLNCADVLEAAVRLGYETLDAEAFARCFADVQATISADVEAQVRQLLYVAQKHGGFSQDNRRALDELNWGDFLEVLPLLDYLVQRDLMVRQDYTGGMRFVISPRAEKAAQQPASLADKSDVLDSREG
;
A
#
# COMPACT_ATOMS: atom_id res chain seq x y z
N MET A 1 33.39 52.35 22.63
CA MET A 1 32.29 51.38 22.77
C MET A 1 32.24 50.55 21.49
N ILE A 2 32.57 49.26 21.57
CA ILE A 2 32.59 48.35 20.42
C ILE A 2 31.32 47.51 20.49
N GLU A 3 30.46 47.60 19.48
CA GLU A 3 29.24 46.79 19.38
C GLU A 3 29.59 45.28 19.31
N PRO A 4 28.87 44.41 20.05
CA PRO A 4 29.05 42.97 19.97
C PRO A 4 28.81 42.44 18.55
N ILE A 5 29.69 41.55 18.07
CA ILE A 5 29.63 40.93 16.73
C ILE A 5 28.27 40.25 16.45
N ALA A 6 27.58 39.78 17.50
CA ALA A 6 26.23 39.21 17.42
C ALA A 6 25.18 40.20 16.87
N LEU A 7 25.30 41.50 17.18
CA LEU A 7 24.38 42.53 16.71
C LEU A 7 24.65 42.97 15.26
N ARG A 8 25.87 42.76 14.73
CA ARG A 8 26.18 42.98 13.31
C ARG A 8 25.60 41.89 12.40
N ARG A 9 25.56 40.63 12.86
CA ARG A 9 25.01 39.51 12.07
C ARG A 9 23.50 39.60 11.82
N ALA A 10 22.75 40.20 12.75
CA ALA A 10 21.30 40.38 12.59
C ALA A 10 20.92 41.44 11.52
N ARG A 11 21.83 42.37 11.19
CA ARG A 11 21.58 43.44 10.21
C ARG A 11 22.07 43.14 8.79
N MET A 12 22.86 42.08 8.60
CA MET A 12 23.50 41.74 7.32
C MET A 12 22.88 40.53 6.60
N LEU A 13 21.86 39.88 7.16
CA LEU A 13 21.13 38.87 6.44
C LEU A 13 20.03 39.55 5.62
N PRO A 14 20.05 39.45 4.27
CA PRO A 14 18.93 39.93 3.49
C PRO A 14 17.66 39.24 4.00
N LYS A 15 16.59 40.02 4.17
CA LYS A 15 15.23 39.51 4.34
C LYS A 15 14.80 38.84 3.03
N TRP A 16 15.49 37.77 2.63
CA TRP A 16 14.88 36.83 1.72
C TRP A 16 13.71 36.27 2.51
N GLU A 17 12.55 36.59 1.97
CA GLU A 17 11.23 36.21 2.41
C GLU A 17 11.28 34.82 3.05
N LEU A 18 10.61 34.68 4.19
CA LEU A 18 10.08 33.40 4.63
C LEU A 18 9.47 32.76 3.39
N LYS A 19 10.23 31.88 2.72
CA LYS A 19 9.75 31.16 1.56
C LYS A 19 8.57 30.40 2.11
N GLN A 20 7.38 30.89 1.78
CA GLN A 20 6.13 30.21 2.02
C GLN A 20 6.41 28.75 1.66
N THR A 21 6.22 27.85 2.62
CA THR A 21 6.24 26.42 2.33
C THR A 21 5.42 26.26 1.06
N PRO A 22 6.00 25.77 -0.06
CA PRO A 22 5.28 25.72 -1.31
C PRO A 22 3.93 25.06 -1.03
N PRO A 23 2.82 25.60 -1.55
CA PRO A 23 1.50 25.06 -1.25
C PRO A 23 1.58 23.56 -1.47
N GLN A 24 1.23 22.78 -0.44
CA GLN A 24 1.22 21.33 -0.57
C GLN A 24 0.31 20.99 -1.74
N LEU A 25 0.92 20.56 -2.84
CA LEU A 25 0.23 20.10 -4.03
C LEU A 25 -0.48 18.80 -3.63
N GLN A 26 -1.77 18.90 -3.35
CA GLN A 26 -2.62 17.74 -3.19
C GLN A 26 -2.87 17.17 -4.58
N LEU A 27 -2.19 16.08 -4.91
CA LEU A 27 -2.44 15.34 -6.13
C LEU A 27 -3.72 14.53 -5.96
N PRO A 28 -4.75 14.71 -6.82
CA PRO A 28 -5.95 13.90 -6.75
C PRO A 28 -5.62 12.44 -7.08
N VAL A 29 -6.42 11.52 -6.55
CA VAL A 29 -6.41 10.13 -7.02
C VAL A 29 -6.86 10.09 -8.49
N LEU A 30 -6.26 9.20 -9.27
CA LEU A 30 -6.56 9.06 -10.68
C LEU A 30 -7.84 8.25 -10.90
N LYS A 31 -8.58 8.59 -11.95
CA LYS A 31 -9.71 7.80 -12.42
C LYS A 31 -9.23 6.54 -13.13
N SER A 32 -10.13 5.56 -13.27
CA SER A 32 -9.83 4.30 -13.94
C SER A 32 -9.36 4.47 -15.38
N GLU A 33 -9.88 5.47 -16.10
CA GLU A 33 -9.50 5.78 -17.47
C GLU A 33 -8.05 6.32 -17.54
N GLU A 34 -7.67 7.15 -16.57
CA GLU A 34 -6.31 7.69 -16.47
C GLU A 34 -5.31 6.58 -16.11
N LEU A 35 -5.67 5.66 -15.22
CA LEU A 35 -4.88 4.47 -14.93
C LEU A 35 -4.75 3.56 -16.17
N ARG A 36 -5.82 3.38 -16.94
CA ARG A 36 -5.78 2.63 -18.20
C ARG A 36 -4.81 3.26 -19.20
N GLU A 37 -4.82 4.58 -19.35
CA GLU A 37 -3.85 5.28 -20.21
C GLU A 37 -2.41 5.07 -19.75
N ILE A 38 -2.17 5.07 -18.43
CA ILE A 38 -0.85 4.76 -17.87
C ILE A 38 -0.44 3.33 -18.22
N ALA A 39 -1.33 2.33 -18.11
CA ALA A 39 -1.06 0.96 -18.50
C ALA A 39 -0.65 0.88 -19.99
N ILE A 40 -1.44 1.46 -20.88
CA ILE A 40 -1.17 1.44 -22.33
C ILE A 40 0.23 2.01 -22.63
N LYS A 41 0.53 3.20 -22.10
CA LYS A 41 1.84 3.85 -22.29
C LYS A 41 2.96 2.99 -21.71
N THR A 42 2.79 2.46 -20.51
CA THR A 42 3.79 1.64 -19.82
C THR A 42 4.08 0.36 -20.60
N PHE A 43 3.04 -0.33 -21.07
CA PHE A 43 3.21 -1.58 -21.80
C PHE A 43 3.77 -1.35 -23.20
N ASN A 44 3.39 -0.26 -23.90
CA ASN A 44 4.01 0.13 -25.16
C ASN A 44 5.51 0.35 -25.01
N LEU A 45 5.94 0.99 -23.91
CA LEU A 45 7.37 1.17 -23.60
C LEU A 45 8.07 -0.18 -23.35
N ALA A 46 7.44 -1.09 -22.62
CA ALA A 46 8.02 -2.41 -22.32
C ALA A 46 8.15 -3.30 -23.55
N ARG A 47 7.13 -3.32 -24.42
CA ARG A 47 7.09 -4.15 -25.63
C ARG A 47 7.79 -3.52 -26.85
N GLN A 48 8.13 -2.23 -26.77
CA GLN A 48 8.72 -1.45 -27.88
C GLN A 48 7.85 -1.43 -29.15
N GLU A 49 6.52 -1.45 -28.97
CA GLU A 49 5.53 -1.48 -30.04
C GLU A 49 4.31 -0.66 -29.60
N GLU A 50 3.81 0.19 -30.50
CA GLU A 50 2.65 1.03 -30.22
C GLU A 50 1.35 0.27 -30.41
N ARG A 51 0.51 0.26 -29.36
CA ARG A 51 -0.88 -0.20 -29.43
C ARG A 51 -1.80 0.77 -28.71
N ALA A 52 -3.06 0.74 -29.09
CA ALA A 52 -4.14 1.52 -28.46
C ALA A 52 -4.77 0.81 -27.25
N ASP A 53 -4.32 -0.41 -26.95
CA ASP A 53 -4.85 -1.28 -25.91
C ASP A 53 -3.78 -1.67 -24.86
N ALA A 54 -4.27 -2.23 -23.76
CA ALA A 54 -3.45 -2.60 -22.61
C ALA A 54 -2.99 -4.07 -22.65
N PHE A 55 -2.81 -4.64 -23.85
CA PHE A 55 -2.39 -6.03 -24.05
C PHE A 55 -1.19 -6.40 -23.14
N PRO A 56 -1.16 -7.58 -22.48
CA PRO A 56 -2.03 -8.73 -22.64
C PRO A 56 -3.35 -8.66 -21.87
N PHE A 57 -3.62 -7.58 -21.14
CA PHE A 57 -4.89 -7.40 -20.43
C PHE A 57 -6.00 -6.99 -21.37
N ASP A 58 -7.17 -7.59 -21.20
CA ASP A 58 -8.40 -7.02 -21.76
C ASP A 58 -8.89 -5.82 -20.92
N ASP A 59 -9.88 -5.09 -21.44
CA ASP A 59 -10.41 -3.91 -20.74
C ASP A 59 -11.08 -4.25 -19.40
N ARG A 60 -11.60 -5.48 -19.22
CA ARG A 60 -12.24 -5.90 -17.97
C ARG A 60 -11.19 -6.14 -16.88
N ALA A 61 -10.13 -6.86 -17.20
CA ALA A 61 -9.00 -7.09 -16.31
C ALA A 61 -8.34 -5.76 -15.89
N ILE A 62 -8.12 -4.83 -16.83
CA ILE A 62 -7.62 -3.49 -16.48
C ILE A 62 -8.57 -2.74 -15.55
N ALA A 63 -9.88 -2.78 -15.82
CA ALA A 63 -10.86 -2.12 -14.96
C ALA A 63 -10.84 -2.70 -13.54
N GLU A 64 -10.69 -4.02 -13.40
CA GLU A 64 -10.57 -4.67 -12.10
C GLU A 64 -9.29 -4.28 -11.35
N ILE A 65 -8.14 -4.23 -12.05
CA ILE A 65 -6.88 -3.76 -11.45
C ILE A 65 -7.00 -2.31 -11.00
N ALA A 66 -7.58 -1.45 -11.84
CA ALA A 66 -7.81 -0.04 -11.52
C ALA A 66 -8.67 0.12 -10.26
N ALA A 67 -9.77 -0.63 -10.15
CA ALA A 67 -10.64 -0.64 -8.99
C ALA A 67 -9.91 -1.08 -7.70
N LYS A 68 -8.98 -2.03 -7.81
CA LYS A 68 -8.16 -2.54 -6.69
C LYS A 68 -6.97 -1.64 -6.33
N SER A 69 -6.76 -0.54 -7.06
CA SER A 69 -5.58 0.32 -6.90
C SER A 69 -5.90 1.69 -6.28
N TYR A 70 -7.16 1.94 -5.92
CA TYR A 70 -7.62 3.20 -5.29
C TYR A 70 -7.22 4.49 -6.03
N GLY A 71 -7.05 4.42 -7.35
CA GLY A 71 -6.57 5.56 -8.14
C GLY A 71 -5.10 5.93 -7.90
N ILE A 72 -4.32 5.06 -7.24
CA ILE A 72 -2.90 5.28 -6.92
C ILE A 72 -2.03 4.64 -8.03
N PRO A 73 -1.30 5.44 -8.85
CA PRO A 73 -0.54 4.91 -9.99
C PRO A 73 0.51 3.87 -9.63
N ARG A 74 1.18 4.07 -8.48
CA ARG A 74 2.17 3.11 -7.97
C ARG A 74 1.56 1.74 -7.72
N GLN A 75 0.41 1.68 -7.01
CA GLN A 75 -0.27 0.42 -6.71
C GLN A 75 -0.79 -0.24 -7.98
N PHE A 76 -1.33 0.57 -8.90
CA PHE A 76 -1.80 0.08 -10.20
C PHE A 76 -0.68 -0.59 -11.00
N ASN A 77 0.45 0.09 -11.17
CA ASN A 77 1.59 -0.47 -11.92
C ASN A 77 2.16 -1.72 -11.25
N LEU A 78 2.22 -1.74 -9.91
CA LEU A 78 2.71 -2.90 -9.16
C LEU A 78 1.78 -4.09 -9.32
N ASN A 79 0.46 -3.89 -9.19
CA ASN A 79 -0.53 -4.93 -9.45
C ASN A 79 -0.44 -5.46 -10.89
N CYS A 80 -0.27 -4.59 -11.88
CA CYS A 80 -0.04 -5.00 -13.26
C CYS A 80 1.21 -5.89 -13.40
N ALA A 81 2.34 -5.46 -12.82
CA ALA A 81 3.60 -6.18 -12.90
C ALA A 81 3.51 -7.57 -12.26
N ASP A 82 3.00 -7.66 -11.04
CA ASP A 82 2.91 -8.94 -10.33
C ASP A 82 1.92 -9.90 -10.99
N VAL A 83 0.82 -9.37 -11.54
CA VAL A 83 -0.15 -10.17 -12.28
C VAL A 83 0.44 -10.67 -13.58
N LEU A 84 1.25 -9.88 -14.29
CA LEU A 84 1.98 -10.35 -15.47
C LEU A 84 2.98 -11.45 -15.11
N GLU A 85 3.69 -11.33 -14.00
CA GLU A 85 4.61 -12.36 -13.52
C GLU A 85 3.84 -13.66 -13.16
N ALA A 86 2.72 -13.54 -12.46
CA ALA A 86 1.84 -14.66 -12.16
C ALA A 86 1.26 -15.29 -13.43
N ALA A 87 0.90 -14.48 -14.44
CA ALA A 87 0.40 -14.95 -15.72
C ALA A 87 1.45 -15.82 -16.44
N VAL A 88 2.71 -15.39 -16.45
CA VAL A 88 3.82 -16.19 -17.00
C VAL A 88 3.97 -17.52 -16.26
N ARG A 89 3.94 -17.49 -14.91
CA ARG A 89 4.06 -18.69 -14.08
C ARG A 89 2.91 -19.67 -14.27
N LEU A 90 1.69 -19.17 -14.48
CA LEU A 90 0.47 -19.96 -14.64
C LEU A 90 0.16 -20.33 -16.11
N GLY A 91 0.93 -19.82 -17.07
CA GLY A 91 0.80 -20.14 -18.50
C GLY A 91 -0.30 -19.37 -19.24
N TYR A 92 -0.62 -18.14 -18.80
CA TYR A 92 -1.58 -17.25 -19.47
C TYR A 92 -0.87 -16.30 -20.43
N GLU A 93 -1.26 -16.34 -21.72
CA GLU A 93 -0.79 -15.37 -22.73
C GLU A 93 -1.65 -14.10 -22.77
N THR A 94 -2.94 -14.22 -22.45
CA THR A 94 -3.90 -13.12 -22.37
C THR A 94 -4.62 -13.15 -21.03
N LEU A 95 -5.03 -11.97 -20.57
CA LEU A 95 -5.63 -11.77 -19.25
C LEU A 95 -7.02 -11.15 -19.41
N ASP A 96 -8.02 -12.02 -19.50
CA ASP A 96 -9.42 -11.64 -19.25
C ASP A 96 -9.71 -11.57 -17.74
N ALA A 97 -10.95 -11.26 -17.36
CA ALA A 97 -11.37 -11.18 -15.96
C ALA A 97 -11.12 -12.48 -15.15
N GLU A 98 -11.29 -13.66 -15.77
CA GLU A 98 -11.11 -14.93 -15.08
C GLU A 98 -9.62 -15.24 -14.87
N ALA A 99 -8.82 -15.09 -15.94
CA ALA A 99 -7.37 -15.25 -15.88
C ALA A 99 -6.75 -14.24 -14.90
N PHE A 100 -7.22 -13.00 -14.92
CA PHE A 100 -6.87 -11.98 -13.94
C PHE A 100 -7.16 -12.42 -12.51
N ALA A 101 -8.38 -12.88 -12.22
CA ALA A 101 -8.75 -13.30 -10.87
C ALA A 101 -7.85 -14.42 -10.33
N ARG A 102 -7.51 -15.39 -11.19
CA ARG A 102 -6.60 -16.49 -10.84
C ARG A 102 -5.18 -16.01 -10.58
N CYS A 103 -4.64 -15.16 -11.47
CA CYS A 103 -3.31 -14.58 -11.30
C CYS A 103 -3.24 -13.68 -10.06
N PHE A 104 -4.25 -12.86 -9.81
CA PHE A 104 -4.30 -11.99 -8.64
C PHE A 104 -4.40 -12.79 -7.33
N ALA A 105 -5.09 -13.93 -7.33
CA ALA A 105 -5.12 -14.85 -6.19
C ALA A 105 -3.74 -15.49 -5.91
N ASP A 106 -2.94 -15.77 -6.95
CA ASP A 106 -1.54 -16.22 -6.83
C ASP A 106 -0.65 -15.11 -6.25
N VAL A 107 -0.82 -13.86 -6.71
CA VAL A 107 -0.15 -12.68 -6.13
C VAL A 107 -0.47 -12.55 -4.63
N GLN A 108 -1.75 -12.63 -4.27
CA GLN A 108 -2.19 -12.60 -2.87
C GLN A 108 -1.60 -13.76 -2.04
N ALA A 109 -1.45 -14.95 -2.65
CA ALA A 109 -0.83 -16.10 -1.98
C ALA A 109 0.65 -15.87 -1.69
N THR A 110 1.39 -15.34 -2.67
CA THR A 110 2.81 -15.03 -2.55
C THR A 110 3.05 -13.96 -1.49
N ILE A 111 2.31 -12.85 -1.55
CA ILE A 111 2.37 -11.80 -0.52
C ILE A 111 2.05 -12.37 0.86
N SER A 112 0.99 -13.17 0.98
CA SER A 112 0.62 -13.77 2.25
C SER A 112 1.77 -14.60 2.83
N ALA A 113 2.45 -15.41 2.01
CA ALA A 113 3.59 -16.23 2.44
C ALA A 113 4.75 -15.38 3.00
N ASP A 114 5.01 -14.20 2.41
CA ASP A 114 6.11 -13.31 2.79
C ASP A 114 5.81 -12.38 3.98
N VAL A 115 4.53 -12.28 4.38
CA VAL A 115 4.13 -11.43 5.51
C VAL A 115 4.32 -12.16 6.84
N GLU A 116 5.08 -11.54 7.74
CA GLU A 116 5.34 -12.05 9.09
C GLU A 116 4.06 -12.19 9.94
N ALA A 117 4.07 -13.15 10.87
CA ALA A 117 2.93 -13.46 11.74
C ALA A 117 2.36 -12.24 12.49
N GLN A 118 3.24 -11.37 13.02
CA GLN A 118 2.80 -10.16 13.73
C GLN A 118 2.08 -9.18 12.80
N VAL A 119 2.57 -9.03 11.56
CA VAL A 119 1.94 -8.19 10.56
C VAL A 119 0.63 -8.81 10.09
N ARG A 120 0.52 -10.13 9.93
CA ARG A 120 -0.75 -10.80 9.62
C ARG A 120 -1.81 -10.53 10.70
N GLN A 121 -1.44 -10.60 11.98
CA GLN A 121 -2.35 -10.27 13.08
C GLN A 121 -2.86 -8.83 12.99
N LEU A 122 -1.98 -7.89 12.72
CA LEU A 122 -2.34 -6.48 12.51
C LEU A 122 -3.31 -6.32 11.34
N LEU A 123 -3.00 -6.93 10.18
CA LEU A 123 -3.84 -6.85 8.99
C LEU A 123 -5.22 -7.50 9.23
N TYR A 124 -5.28 -8.60 9.97
CA TYR A 124 -6.53 -9.24 10.39
C TYR A 124 -7.39 -8.28 11.22
N VAL A 125 -6.80 -7.65 12.25
CA VAL A 125 -7.54 -6.67 13.09
C VAL A 125 -7.99 -5.47 12.26
N ALA A 126 -7.13 -4.97 11.37
CA ALA A 126 -7.48 -3.89 10.45
C ALA A 126 -8.68 -4.28 9.57
N GLN A 127 -8.66 -5.48 8.97
CA GLN A 127 -9.75 -5.97 8.14
C GLN A 127 -11.07 -6.08 8.93
N LYS A 128 -11.01 -6.66 10.13
CA LYS A 128 -12.15 -6.88 11.02
C LYS A 128 -12.86 -5.57 11.40
N HIS A 129 -12.10 -4.50 11.63
CA HIS A 129 -12.63 -3.22 12.11
C HIS A 129 -12.70 -2.13 11.04
N GLY A 130 -12.41 -2.43 9.78
CA GLY A 130 -12.47 -1.46 8.68
C GLY A 130 -11.28 -0.48 8.62
N GLY A 131 -10.16 -0.84 9.22
CA GLY A 131 -8.90 -0.09 9.21
C GLY A 131 -8.59 0.65 10.51
N PHE A 132 -7.44 1.33 10.54
CA PHE A 132 -7.04 2.20 11.65
C PHE A 132 -7.32 3.66 11.30
N SER A 133 -7.95 4.39 12.22
CA SER A 133 -8.11 5.83 12.15
C SER A 133 -8.18 6.40 13.56
N GLN A 134 -8.03 7.72 13.68
CA GLN A 134 -8.17 8.41 14.96
C GLN A 134 -9.53 8.14 15.64
N ASP A 135 -10.59 8.02 14.83
CA ASP A 135 -11.96 7.81 15.31
C ASP A 135 -12.29 6.33 15.54
N ASN A 136 -11.45 5.40 15.06
CA ASN A 136 -11.66 3.95 15.20
C ASN A 136 -10.73 3.33 16.25
N ARG A 137 -11.11 3.49 17.51
CA ARG A 137 -10.36 2.90 18.63
C ARG A 137 -10.43 1.38 18.70
N ARG A 138 -11.46 0.74 18.14
CA ARG A 138 -11.67 -0.72 18.27
C ARG A 138 -10.48 -1.54 17.75
N ALA A 139 -9.89 -1.10 16.64
CA ALA A 139 -8.72 -1.75 16.05
C ALA A 139 -7.46 -1.58 16.92
N LEU A 140 -7.28 -0.39 17.51
CA LEU A 140 -6.16 -0.09 18.40
C LEU A 140 -6.29 -0.84 19.73
N ASP A 141 -7.48 -0.83 20.31
CA ASP A 141 -7.80 -1.47 21.58
C ASP A 141 -7.59 -3.00 21.49
N GLU A 142 -7.96 -3.65 20.37
CA GLU A 142 -7.74 -5.10 20.18
C GLU A 142 -6.24 -5.48 20.08
N LEU A 143 -5.39 -4.57 19.61
CA LEU A 143 -3.94 -4.75 19.58
C LEU A 143 -3.25 -4.27 20.86
N ASN A 144 -4.01 -3.78 21.86
CA ASN A 144 -3.49 -3.09 23.04
C ASN A 144 -2.53 -1.95 22.69
N TRP A 145 -2.82 -1.23 21.61
CA TRP A 145 -2.06 -0.05 21.21
C TRP A 145 -2.60 1.21 21.88
N GLY A 146 -1.69 2.14 22.16
CA GLY A 146 -1.98 3.42 22.78
C GLY A 146 -2.65 4.39 21.82
N ASP A 147 -1.99 5.53 21.58
CA ASP A 147 -2.56 6.56 20.72
C ASP A 147 -2.37 6.23 19.23
N PHE A 148 -3.34 6.64 18.41
CA PHE A 148 -3.25 6.53 16.95
C PHE A 148 -1.99 7.22 16.42
N LEU A 149 -1.60 8.35 17.01
CA LEU A 149 -0.39 9.09 16.64
C LEU A 149 0.90 8.27 16.86
N GLU A 150 0.94 7.41 17.88
CA GLU A 150 2.10 6.58 18.20
C GLU A 150 2.30 5.46 17.18
N VAL A 151 1.21 4.99 16.55
CA VAL A 151 1.25 3.89 15.58
C VAL A 151 1.40 4.36 14.13
N LEU A 152 1.33 5.66 13.86
CA LEU A 152 1.49 6.21 12.50
C LEU A 152 2.76 5.76 11.78
N PRO A 153 3.96 5.76 12.40
CA PRO A 153 5.17 5.32 11.72
C PRO A 153 5.08 3.87 11.23
N LEU A 154 4.42 3.00 11.99
CA LEU A 154 4.18 1.61 11.60
C LEU A 154 3.15 1.52 10.46
N LEU A 155 2.06 2.27 10.53
CA LEU A 155 1.05 2.29 9.48
C LEU A 155 1.61 2.82 8.15
N ASP A 156 2.42 3.89 8.20
CA ASP A 156 3.12 4.43 7.03
C ASP A 156 4.14 3.42 6.47
N TYR A 157 4.85 2.68 7.33
CA TYR A 157 5.71 1.59 6.89
C TYR A 157 4.93 0.50 6.12
N LEU A 158 3.73 0.13 6.58
CA LEU A 158 2.88 -0.83 5.89
C LEU A 158 2.31 -0.30 4.58
N VAL A 159 2.05 1.02 4.48
CA VAL A 159 1.70 1.68 3.22
C VAL A 159 2.88 1.65 2.25
N GLN A 160 4.10 1.92 2.72
CA GLN A 160 5.31 1.87 1.89
C GLN A 160 5.63 0.47 1.35
N ARG A 161 5.20 -0.58 2.06
CA ARG A 161 5.28 -1.98 1.63
C ARG A 161 4.06 -2.43 0.83
N ASP A 162 3.15 -1.51 0.48
CA ASP A 162 1.95 -1.78 -0.30
C ASP A 162 1.03 -2.84 0.34
N LEU A 163 1.10 -2.99 1.67
CA LEU A 163 0.21 -3.87 2.46
C LEU A 163 -1.04 -3.13 2.92
N MET A 164 -0.93 -1.82 3.11
CA MET A 164 -2.04 -0.94 3.49
C MET A 164 -2.18 0.23 2.52
N VAL A 165 -3.35 0.86 2.54
CA VAL A 165 -3.66 2.07 1.79
C VAL A 165 -4.08 3.15 2.76
N ARG A 166 -3.42 4.30 2.69
CA ARG A 166 -3.86 5.52 3.37
C ARG A 166 -4.95 6.21 2.54
N GLN A 167 -6.04 6.57 3.19
CA GLN A 167 -7.16 7.29 2.59
C GLN A 167 -7.47 8.51 3.44
N ASP A 168 -7.33 9.69 2.86
CA ASP A 168 -7.71 10.95 3.48
C ASP A 168 -9.21 11.23 3.20
N TYR A 169 -9.95 11.69 4.20
CA TYR A 169 -11.37 12.03 4.13
C TYR A 169 -11.65 13.30 4.96
N THR A 170 -12.85 13.88 4.83
CA THR A 170 -13.21 15.16 5.47
C THR A 170 -13.02 15.19 7.00
N GLY A 171 -13.04 14.02 7.66
CA GLY A 171 -12.87 13.88 9.11
C GLY A 171 -11.48 13.41 9.57
N GLY A 172 -10.52 13.18 8.65
CA GLY A 172 -9.19 12.71 9.03
C GLY A 172 -8.58 11.76 8.00
N MET A 173 -7.75 10.83 8.49
CA MET A 173 -7.14 9.79 7.66
C MET A 173 -7.42 8.42 8.22
N ARG A 174 -7.56 7.44 7.33
CA ARG A 174 -7.71 6.03 7.67
C ARG A 174 -6.71 5.18 6.90
N PHE A 175 -6.27 4.10 7.52
CA PHE A 175 -5.38 3.10 6.95
C PHE A 175 -6.15 1.80 6.83
N VAL A 176 -6.41 1.37 5.60
CA VAL A 176 -7.15 0.14 5.30
C VAL A 176 -6.21 -0.89 4.68
N ILE A 177 -6.56 -2.17 4.75
CA ILE A 177 -5.79 -3.20 4.05
C ILE A 177 -5.82 -2.95 2.54
N SER A 178 -4.71 -3.23 1.86
CA SER A 178 -4.69 -3.25 0.40
C SER A 178 -5.35 -4.55 -0.12
N PRO A 179 -5.99 -4.53 -1.30
CA PRO A 179 -6.55 -5.72 -1.92
C PRO A 179 -5.54 -6.86 -2.07
N ARG A 180 -4.29 -6.54 -2.39
CA ARG A 180 -3.23 -7.55 -2.55
C ARG A 180 -2.80 -8.20 -1.22
N ALA A 181 -3.06 -7.56 -0.08
CA ALA A 181 -2.78 -8.11 1.24
C ALA A 181 -3.99 -8.81 1.90
N GLU A 182 -5.16 -8.87 1.25
CA GLU A 182 -6.38 -9.44 1.83
C GLU A 182 -6.20 -10.88 2.32
N LYS A 183 -5.47 -11.71 1.57
CA LYS A 183 -5.21 -13.10 1.98
C LYS A 183 -4.30 -13.20 3.21
N ALA A 184 -3.38 -12.26 3.40
CA ALA A 184 -2.56 -12.19 4.61
C ALA A 184 -3.40 -11.85 5.85
N ALA A 185 -4.53 -11.17 5.67
CA ALA A 185 -5.45 -10.78 6.73
C ALA A 185 -6.48 -11.88 7.10
N GLN A 186 -6.57 -12.99 6.36
CA GLN A 186 -7.56 -14.04 6.61
C GLN A 186 -7.18 -15.03 7.71
N GLN A 187 -5.89 -15.13 8.05
CA GLN A 187 -5.38 -16.06 9.06
C GLN A 187 -4.71 -15.27 10.17
N PRO A 188 -5.32 -15.15 11.37
CA PRO A 188 -4.57 -14.68 12.52
C PRO A 188 -3.40 -15.64 12.75
N ALA A 189 -2.25 -15.12 13.16
CA ALA A 189 -1.13 -15.96 13.56
C ALA A 189 -1.64 -16.93 14.63
N SER A 190 -1.61 -18.24 14.38
CA SER A 190 -1.90 -19.21 15.41
C SER A 190 -0.90 -19.00 16.54
N LEU A 191 -1.37 -18.59 17.71
CA LEU A 191 -0.59 -18.55 18.97
C LEU A 191 -0.16 -19.96 19.45
N ALA A 192 -0.17 -20.97 18.58
CA ALA A 192 -0.09 -22.39 18.93
C ALA A 192 1.13 -23.10 18.31
N ASP A 193 2.27 -22.43 18.17
CA ASP A 193 3.52 -23.08 17.75
C ASP A 193 4.64 -22.97 18.79
N LYS A 194 4.27 -22.96 20.08
CA LYS A 194 5.20 -22.99 21.23
C LYS A 194 4.79 -23.92 22.37
N SER A 195 3.97 -24.95 22.14
CA SER A 195 3.60 -25.92 23.18
C SER A 195 3.99 -27.39 22.94
N ASP A 196 4.55 -27.77 21.78
CA ASP A 196 4.76 -29.20 21.46
C ASP A 196 6.24 -29.65 21.41
N VAL A 197 7.12 -29.05 22.24
CA VAL A 197 8.53 -29.53 22.35
C VAL A 197 8.97 -29.83 23.80
N LEU A 198 8.06 -29.86 24.78
CA LEU A 198 8.44 -30.09 26.18
C LEU A 198 7.89 -31.37 26.85
N ASP A 199 7.25 -32.29 26.13
CA ASP A 199 6.69 -33.50 26.75
C ASP A 199 7.21 -34.83 26.18
N SER A 200 8.48 -34.87 25.75
CA SER A 200 9.11 -36.13 25.30
C SER A 200 10.50 -36.35 25.89
N ARG A 201 10.79 -35.74 27.05
CA ARG A 201 12.02 -36.00 27.82
C ARG A 201 11.74 -36.10 29.31
N GLU A 202 10.90 -37.04 29.72
CA GLU A 202 11.13 -37.77 30.97
C GLU A 202 10.90 -39.26 30.69
N GLY A 203 12.00 -40.00 30.75
CA GLY A 203 12.01 -41.45 30.98
C GLY A 203 12.49 -41.71 32.39
#